data_AF-A0A7S3RJ97-F1
#
_entry.id   AF-A0A7S3RJ97-F1
#
_cell.length_a   1.000
_cell.length_b   1.000
_cell.length_c   1.000
_cell.angle_alpha   90.00
_cell.angle_beta   90.00
_cell.angle_gamma   90.00
#
_symmetry.space_group_name_H-M   'P 1'
#
loop_
_entity.id
_entity.type
_entity.pdbx_description
1 polymer ?
#
loop_
_entity_poly.entity_id
_entity_poly.type
_entity_poly.pdbx_seq_one_letter_code
_entity_poly.pdbx_strand_id
1 'polypeptide(L)'
;MARQRVPEAFALRLELVCLKKIAYYLFAQGSSLERQLAQLATFWHGEHLGGPEGAACGYWRHSARLTEVSDARVQCSGAVSATADARALVKHLCCLPRHSSKGCGALLLELPRSLHCWRLVERACAAASAPPPTAADEPPPAAVAGRWHSRLRESLGVQLW
;
A
#
# COMPACT_ATOMS: atom_id res chain seq x y z
N MET A 1 -21.76 -41.25 -1.70
CA MET A 1 -21.19 -39.95 -1.23
C MET A 1 -20.44 -39.17 -2.32
N ALA A 2 -19.59 -39.77 -3.17
CA ALA A 2 -18.83 -39.02 -4.18
C ALA A 2 -19.69 -38.28 -5.25
N ARG A 3 -20.89 -38.80 -5.57
CA ARG A 3 -21.77 -38.27 -6.64
C ARG A 3 -22.35 -36.88 -6.36
N GLN A 4 -22.54 -36.51 -5.09
CA GLN A 4 -23.01 -35.17 -4.67
C GLN A 4 -21.87 -34.13 -4.61
N ARG A 5 -20.64 -34.56 -4.33
CA ARG A 5 -19.46 -33.69 -4.19
C ARG A 5 -18.96 -33.09 -5.51
N VAL A 6 -19.26 -33.74 -6.63
CA VAL A 6 -18.83 -33.27 -7.96
C VAL A 6 -19.59 -31.99 -8.38
N PRO A 7 -20.94 -31.95 -8.35
CA PRO A 7 -21.70 -30.70 -8.56
C PRO A 7 -21.29 -29.55 -7.62
N GLU A 8 -21.11 -29.84 -6.33
CA GLU A 8 -20.67 -28.85 -5.33
C GLU A 8 -19.30 -28.24 -5.69
N ALA A 9 -18.35 -29.07 -6.14
CA ALA A 9 -17.05 -28.59 -6.59
C ALA A 9 -17.14 -27.66 -7.81
N PHE A 10 -18.09 -27.91 -8.73
CA PHE A 10 -18.34 -27.01 -9.86
C PHE A 10 -19.00 -25.70 -9.42
N ALA A 11 -19.94 -25.73 -8.47
CA ALA A 11 -20.56 -24.54 -7.89
C ALA A 11 -19.50 -23.65 -7.21
N LEU A 12 -18.66 -24.24 -6.35
CA LEU A 12 -17.55 -23.53 -5.70
C LEU A 12 -16.59 -22.92 -6.74
N ARG A 13 -16.28 -23.65 -7.81
CA ARG A 13 -15.42 -23.13 -8.89
C ARG A 13 -16.05 -21.93 -9.60
N LEU A 14 -17.36 -21.94 -9.82
CA LEU A 14 -18.09 -20.81 -10.38
C LEU A 14 -18.00 -19.59 -9.45
N GLU A 15 -18.23 -19.78 -8.15
CA GLU A 15 -18.10 -18.73 -7.14
C GLU A 15 -16.68 -18.13 -7.10
N LEU A 16 -15.64 -18.97 -7.13
CA LEU A 16 -14.26 -18.51 -7.20
C LEU A 16 -13.98 -17.72 -8.49
N VAL A 17 -14.52 -18.15 -9.63
CA VAL A 17 -14.38 -17.39 -10.89
C VAL A 17 -15.07 -16.03 -10.79
N CYS A 18 -16.26 -15.96 -10.18
CA CYS A 18 -16.98 -14.71 -9.92
C CYS A 18 -16.19 -13.80 -8.98
N LEU A 19 -15.69 -14.33 -7.86
CA LEU A 19 -14.88 -13.59 -6.89
C LEU A 19 -13.61 -13.04 -7.54
N LYS A 20 -12.92 -13.83 -8.39
CA LYS A 20 -11.76 -13.36 -9.15
C LYS A 20 -12.09 -12.17 -10.06
N LYS A 21 -13.27 -12.17 -10.68
CA LYS A 21 -13.73 -11.05 -11.54
C LYS A 21 -14.04 -9.82 -10.70
N ILE A 22 -14.74 -9.98 -9.57
CA ILE A 22 -15.04 -8.88 -8.64
C ILE A 22 -13.73 -8.25 -8.13
N ALA A 23 -12.80 -9.08 -7.64
CA ALA A 23 -11.48 -8.62 -7.19
C ALA A 23 -10.70 -7.89 -8.29
N TYR A 24 -10.81 -8.34 -9.55
CA TYR A 24 -10.21 -7.63 -10.68
C TYR A 24 -10.81 -6.23 -10.89
N TYR A 25 -12.14 -6.08 -10.87
CA TYR A 25 -12.78 -4.79 -11.04
C TYR A 25 -12.46 -3.84 -9.87
N LEU A 26 -12.48 -4.34 -8.64
CA LEU A 26 -12.09 -3.56 -7.47
C LEU A 26 -10.63 -3.09 -7.56
N PHE A 27 -9.71 -3.99 -7.94
CA PHE A 27 -8.32 -3.63 -8.18
C PHE A 27 -8.20 -2.54 -9.25
N ALA A 28 -8.84 -2.71 -10.41
CA ALA A 28 -8.74 -1.76 -11.52
C ALA A 28 -9.29 -0.37 -11.16
N GLN A 29 -10.44 -0.32 -10.49
CA GLN A 29 -11.05 0.94 -10.03
C GLN A 29 -10.21 1.58 -8.92
N GLY A 30 -9.76 0.78 -7.94
CA GLY A 30 -8.90 1.25 -6.86
C GLY A 30 -7.57 1.81 -7.37
N SER A 31 -6.88 1.14 -8.30
CA SER A 31 -5.65 1.66 -8.91
C SER A 31 -5.89 2.94 -9.72
N SER A 32 -7.09 3.13 -10.27
CA SER A 32 -7.44 4.41 -10.90
C SER A 32 -7.63 5.51 -9.85
N LEU A 33 -8.36 5.23 -8.78
CA LEU A 33 -8.58 6.16 -7.68
C LEU A 33 -7.28 6.55 -6.99
N GLU A 34 -6.38 5.60 -6.73
CA GLU A 34 -5.07 5.86 -6.13
C GLU A 34 -4.24 6.85 -6.98
N ARG A 35 -4.24 6.70 -8.31
CA ARG A 35 -3.58 7.64 -9.23
C ARG A 35 -4.22 9.03 -9.18
N GLN A 36 -5.55 9.10 -9.13
CA GLN A 36 -6.27 10.37 -9.02
C GLN A 36 -5.95 11.06 -7.69
N LEU A 37 -5.96 10.34 -6.57
CA LEU A 37 -5.57 10.87 -5.25
C LEU A 37 -4.10 11.34 -5.24
N ALA A 38 -3.20 10.62 -5.91
CA ALA A 38 -1.81 11.05 -6.05
C ALA A 38 -1.69 12.37 -6.83
N GLN A 39 -2.43 12.52 -7.93
CA GLN A 39 -2.48 13.78 -8.69
C GLN A 39 -3.07 14.91 -7.85
N LEU A 40 -4.15 14.62 -7.13
CA LEU A 40 -4.83 15.59 -6.27
C LEU A 40 -3.88 16.07 -5.16
N ALA A 41 -3.14 15.17 -4.52
CA ALA A 41 -2.15 15.52 -3.50
C ALA A 41 -1.10 16.53 -4.01
N THR A 42 -0.72 16.48 -5.30
CA THR A 42 0.21 17.46 -5.87
C THR A 42 -0.37 18.88 -5.95
N PHE A 43 -1.69 19.01 -6.07
CA PHE A 43 -2.34 20.33 -6.14
C PHE A 43 -2.25 21.09 -4.82
N TRP A 44 -2.40 20.40 -3.69
CA TRP A 44 -2.28 21.01 -2.36
C TRP A 44 -0.85 21.02 -1.82
N HIS A 45 0.10 20.52 -2.59
CA HIS A 45 1.50 20.54 -2.25
C HIS A 45 2.03 21.99 -2.37
N GLY A 46 2.02 22.72 -1.24
CA GLY A 46 2.39 24.15 -1.20
C GLY A 46 1.23 25.10 -0.92
N GLU A 47 0.03 24.58 -0.61
CA GLU A 47 -1.03 25.39 0.02
C GLU A 47 -0.55 25.77 1.43
N HIS A 48 0.24 26.83 1.53
CA HIS A 48 0.66 27.40 2.80
C HIS A 48 -0.53 28.09 3.43
N LEU A 49 -0.72 27.91 4.74
CA LEU A 49 -1.50 28.83 5.56
C LEU A 49 -0.75 30.16 5.59
N GLY A 50 -0.77 30.90 4.48
CA GLY A 50 -0.16 32.23 4.30
C GLY A 50 -0.91 33.33 5.04
N GLY A 51 -1.53 33.00 6.17
CA GLY A 51 -2.09 33.97 7.11
C GLY A 51 -1.03 34.39 8.14
N PRO A 52 -1.27 35.48 8.89
CA PRO A 52 -0.37 35.96 9.94
C PRO A 52 -0.01 34.90 10.99
N GLU A 53 -0.83 33.86 11.15
CA GLU A 53 -0.58 32.72 12.05
C GLU A 53 0.53 31.77 11.57
N GLY A 54 0.74 31.61 10.26
CA GLY A 54 1.80 30.76 9.71
C GLY A 54 3.19 31.37 9.89
N ALA A 55 3.29 32.69 9.81
CA ALA A 55 4.53 33.44 10.04
C ALA A 55 4.96 33.44 11.51
N ALA A 56 4.01 33.35 12.45
CA ALA A 56 4.30 33.37 13.89
C ALA A 56 4.86 32.05 14.43
N CYS A 57 4.60 30.92 13.75
CA CYS A 57 4.95 29.60 14.28
C CYS A 57 6.36 29.11 13.91
N GLY A 58 7.03 29.71 12.92
CA GLY A 58 8.41 29.36 12.55
C GLY A 58 8.63 27.94 11.99
N TYR A 59 7.60 27.11 11.91
CA TYR A 59 7.64 25.76 11.34
C TYR A 59 6.70 25.60 10.15
N TRP A 60 7.08 24.71 9.23
CA TRP A 60 6.32 24.39 8.03
C TRP A 60 5.09 23.56 8.43
N ARG A 61 3.87 24.00 8.08
CA ARG A 61 2.60 23.34 8.46
C ARG A 61 1.90 22.81 7.21
N HIS A 62 1.72 21.47 7.13
CA HIS A 62 0.95 20.82 6.05
C HIS A 62 -0.48 21.40 6.01
N SER A 63 -1.06 21.59 4.82
CA SER A 63 -2.49 21.91 4.72
C SER A 63 -3.31 20.72 5.22
N ALA A 64 -4.39 20.97 5.97
CA ALA A 64 -5.24 19.90 6.50
C ALA A 64 -5.79 19.01 5.37
N ARG A 65 -6.07 19.62 4.21
CA ARG A 65 -6.51 18.93 2.99
C ARG A 65 -5.45 18.01 2.42
N LEU A 66 -4.19 18.43 2.40
CA LEU A 66 -3.09 17.59 1.93
C LEU A 66 -2.93 16.36 2.83
N THR A 67 -3.05 16.52 4.15
CA THR A 67 -3.03 15.40 5.10
C THR A 67 -4.19 14.44 4.84
N GLU A 68 -5.42 14.94 4.74
CA GLU A 68 -6.62 14.13 4.48
C GLU A 68 -6.50 13.32 3.17
N VAL A 69 -6.02 13.95 2.09
CA VAL A 69 -5.84 13.30 0.80
C VAL A 69 -4.71 12.26 0.84
N SER A 70 -3.65 12.55 1.59
CA SER A 70 -2.54 11.61 1.78
C SER A 70 -3.00 10.37 2.55
N ASP A 71 -3.78 10.55 3.61
CA ASP A 71 -4.33 9.45 4.39
C ASP A 71 -5.30 8.61 3.55
N ALA A 72 -6.21 9.26 2.81
CA ALA A 72 -7.12 8.57 1.89
C ALA A 72 -6.36 7.77 0.82
N ARG A 73 -5.27 8.32 0.28
CA ARG A 73 -4.40 7.63 -0.68
C ARG A 73 -3.76 6.40 -0.07
N VAL A 74 -3.23 6.49 1.16
CA VAL A 74 -2.61 5.34 1.85
C VAL A 74 -3.64 4.25 2.11
N GLN A 75 -4.85 4.61 2.56
CA GLN A 75 -5.95 3.66 2.75
C GLN A 75 -6.36 2.98 1.43
N CYS A 76 -6.48 3.76 0.35
CA CYS A 76 -6.78 3.24 -0.98
C CYS A 76 -5.70 2.26 -1.46
N SER A 77 -4.42 2.60 -1.28
CA SER A 77 -3.28 1.74 -1.63
C SER A 77 -3.31 0.39 -0.89
N GLY A 78 -3.67 0.41 0.40
CA GLY A 78 -3.90 -0.81 1.19
C GLY A 78 -5.03 -1.68 0.62
N ALA A 79 -6.16 -1.08 0.26
CA ALA A 79 -7.28 -1.81 -0.35
C ALA A 79 -6.94 -2.37 -1.74
N VAL A 80 -6.19 -1.62 -2.55
CA VAL A 80 -5.69 -2.08 -3.87
C VAL A 80 -4.76 -3.29 -3.69
N SER A 81 -3.83 -3.22 -2.74
CA SER A 81 -2.94 -4.34 -2.43
C SER A 81 -3.72 -5.58 -1.98
N ALA A 82 -4.73 -5.41 -1.11
CA ALA A 82 -5.57 -6.52 -0.63
C ALA A 82 -6.37 -7.17 -1.76
N THR A 83 -6.95 -6.38 -2.65
CA THR A 83 -7.72 -6.88 -3.80
C THR A 83 -6.82 -7.55 -4.84
N ALA A 84 -5.58 -7.08 -5.00
CA ALA A 84 -4.57 -7.75 -5.83
C ALA A 84 -4.20 -9.14 -5.28
N ASP A 85 -3.91 -9.25 -3.97
CA ASP A 85 -3.64 -10.53 -3.31
C ASP A 85 -4.83 -11.48 -3.41
N ALA A 86 -6.05 -10.99 -3.13
CA ALA A 86 -7.27 -11.78 -3.25
C ALA A 86 -7.45 -12.33 -4.67
N ARG A 87 -7.22 -11.49 -5.70
CA ARG A 87 -7.29 -11.92 -7.09
C ARG A 87 -6.25 -13.00 -7.42
N ALA A 88 -5.00 -12.81 -6.97
CA ALA A 88 -3.92 -13.77 -7.19
C ALA A 88 -4.24 -15.11 -6.52
N LEU A 89 -4.61 -15.09 -5.24
CA LEU A 89 -5.00 -16.27 -4.46
C LEU A 89 -6.13 -17.04 -5.15
N VAL A 90 -7.23 -16.37 -5.49
CA VAL A 90 -8.40 -17.00 -6.11
C VAL A 90 -8.06 -17.54 -7.50
N LYS A 91 -7.20 -16.88 -8.26
CA LYS A 91 -6.67 -17.42 -9.54
C LYS A 91 -5.94 -18.74 -9.32
N HIS A 92 -5.08 -18.83 -8.31
CA HIS A 92 -4.37 -20.07 -7.99
C HIS A 92 -5.31 -21.19 -7.50
N LEU A 93 -6.32 -20.86 -6.68
CA LEU A 93 -7.35 -21.81 -6.25
C LEU A 93 -8.15 -22.36 -7.44
N CYS A 94 -8.52 -21.50 -8.41
CA CYS A 94 -9.19 -21.94 -9.64
C CYS A 94 -8.35 -22.91 -10.48
N CYS A 95 -7.02 -22.82 -10.37
CA CYS A 95 -6.07 -23.62 -11.13
C CYS A 95 -5.55 -24.85 -10.37
N LEU A 96 -6.10 -25.15 -9.18
CA LEU A 96 -5.72 -26.35 -8.45
C LEU A 96 -5.94 -27.62 -9.29
N PRO A 97 -4.95 -28.52 -9.35
CA PRO A 97 -5.10 -29.75 -10.10
C PRO A 97 -6.14 -30.66 -9.43
N ARG A 98 -6.92 -31.35 -10.27
CA ARG A 98 -7.96 -32.29 -9.80
C ARG A 98 -7.40 -33.63 -9.32
N HIS A 99 -6.18 -33.96 -9.75
CA HIS A 99 -5.54 -35.23 -9.43
C HIS A 99 -4.55 -35.03 -8.28
N SER A 100 -4.63 -35.87 -7.25
CA SER A 100 -3.85 -35.75 -6.01
C SER A 100 -2.33 -35.86 -6.21
N SER A 101 -1.88 -36.50 -7.30
CA SER A 101 -0.45 -36.62 -7.62
C SER A 101 0.16 -35.35 -8.22
N LYS A 102 -0.64 -34.35 -8.61
CA LYS A 102 -0.13 -33.11 -9.19
C LYS A 102 0.13 -32.09 -8.08
N GLY A 103 1.31 -31.49 -8.11
CA GLY A 103 1.75 -30.50 -7.12
C GLY A 103 0.87 -29.25 -7.09
N CYS A 104 0.84 -28.63 -5.92
CA CYS A 104 0.20 -27.34 -5.69
C CYS A 104 1.16 -26.20 -6.08
N GLY A 105 0.63 -25.04 -6.47
CA GLY A 105 1.46 -23.87 -6.78
C GLY A 105 2.15 -23.32 -5.53
N ALA A 106 3.38 -22.81 -5.68
CA ALA A 106 4.18 -22.25 -4.58
C ALA A 106 3.42 -21.21 -3.76
N LEU A 107 2.66 -20.32 -4.41
CA LEU A 107 1.85 -19.31 -3.73
C LEU A 107 0.91 -19.91 -2.68
N LEU A 108 0.27 -21.05 -2.97
CA LEU A 108 -0.65 -21.71 -2.04
C LEU A 108 0.07 -22.49 -0.94
N LEU A 109 1.23 -23.07 -1.25
CA LEU A 109 2.07 -23.80 -0.29
C LEU A 109 2.67 -22.87 0.78
N GLU A 110 2.96 -21.63 0.40
CA GLU A 110 3.61 -20.64 1.27
C GLU A 110 2.62 -19.71 1.97
N LEU A 111 1.31 -19.98 1.90
CA LEU A 111 0.33 -19.16 2.61
C LEU A 111 0.54 -19.22 4.13
N PRO A 112 0.35 -18.11 4.86
CA PRO A 112 -0.03 -16.78 4.36
C PRO A 112 1.13 -15.90 3.87
N ARG A 113 2.39 -16.33 4.04
CA ARG A 113 3.61 -15.54 3.79
C ARG A 113 3.80 -15.11 2.33
N SER A 114 3.24 -15.88 1.40
CA SER A 114 3.23 -15.52 -0.02
C SER A 114 2.44 -14.24 -0.32
N LEU A 115 1.44 -13.89 0.49
CA LEU A 115 0.61 -12.70 0.31
C LEU A 115 1.37 -11.41 0.66
N HIS A 116 1.24 -10.38 -0.18
CA HIS A 116 1.89 -9.10 0.05
C HIS A 116 1.37 -8.41 1.33
N CYS A 117 0.05 -8.37 1.50
CA CYS A 117 -0.60 -7.72 2.64
C CYS A 117 -0.24 -8.40 3.95
N TRP A 118 -0.05 -9.72 3.95
CA TRP A 118 0.41 -10.44 5.14
C TRP A 118 1.77 -9.94 5.61
N ARG A 119 2.72 -9.75 4.68
CA ARG A 119 4.05 -9.20 5.01
C ARG A 119 3.98 -7.77 5.54
N LEU A 120 3.02 -6.96 5.07
CA LEU A 120 2.81 -5.61 5.60
C LEU A 120 2.26 -5.65 7.02
N VAL A 121 1.31 -6.53 7.30
CA VAL A 121 0.77 -6.74 8.65
C VAL A 121 1.85 -7.24 9.60
N GLU A 122 2.66 -8.22 9.20
CA GLU A 122 3.79 -8.70 10.02
C GLU A 122 4.76 -7.57 10.38
N ARG A 123 5.11 -6.71 9.41
CA ARG A 123 5.97 -5.54 9.65
C ARG A 123 5.32 -4.52 10.59
N ALA A 124 4.02 -4.27 10.43
CA ALA A 124 3.28 -3.34 11.29
C ALA A 124 3.21 -3.86 12.74
N CYS A 125 2.93 -5.14 12.92
CA CYS A 125 2.95 -5.79 14.24
C CYS A 125 4.34 -5.74 14.87
N ALA A 126 5.39 -6.03 14.11
CA ALA A 126 6.77 -5.94 14.60
C ALA A 126 7.14 -4.51 15.03
N ALA A 127 6.78 -3.51 14.22
CA ALA A 127 6.99 -2.10 14.56
C ALA A 127 6.20 -1.66 15.80
N ALA A 128 4.96 -2.13 15.97
CA ALA A 128 4.14 -1.84 17.14
C ALA A 128 4.70 -2.48 18.43
N SER A 129 5.40 -3.61 18.31
CA SER A 129 6.06 -4.29 19.42
C SER A 129 7.49 -3.78 19.71
N ALA A 130 8.04 -2.91 18.85
CA ALA A 130 9.38 -2.38 19.05
C ALA A 130 9.39 -1.38 20.21
N PRO A 131 10.42 -1.37 21.07
CA PRO A 131 10.57 -0.33 22.08
C PRO A 131 10.70 1.04 21.40
N PRO A 132 10.18 2.11 22.02
CA PRO A 132 10.30 3.45 21.45
C PRO A 132 11.77 3.80 21.22
N PRO A 133 12.11 4.48 20.11
CA PRO A 133 13.49 4.90 19.86
C PRO A 133 13.94 5.77 21.04
N THR A 134 15.01 5.35 21.71
CA THR A 134 15.66 6.16 22.74
C THR A 134 16.28 7.40 22.08
N ALA A 135 16.23 8.55 22.75
CA ALA A 135 16.72 9.85 22.26
C ALA A 135 18.19 9.87 21.77
N ALA A 136 18.95 8.77 21.95
CA ALA A 136 20.30 8.59 21.42
C ALA A 136 20.35 8.25 19.92
N ASP A 137 19.23 7.86 19.29
CA ASP A 137 19.15 7.51 17.87
C ASP A 137 18.68 8.67 16.95
N GLU A 138 18.29 9.82 17.52
CA GLU A 138 17.97 11.00 16.69
C GLU A 138 19.27 11.62 16.16
N PRO A 139 19.49 11.67 14.82
CA PRO A 139 20.57 12.48 14.29
C PRO A 139 20.30 13.94 14.66
N PRO A 140 21.34 14.70 15.10
CA PRO A 140 21.15 16.07 15.55
C PRO A 140 20.43 16.91 14.49
N PRO A 141 19.50 17.81 14.87
CA PRO A 141 18.59 18.49 13.94
C PRO A 141 19.31 19.29 12.84
N ALA A 142 20.54 19.74 13.09
CA ALA A 142 21.38 20.42 12.09
C ALA A 142 21.85 19.52 10.93
N ALA A 143 22.01 18.22 11.17
CA ALA A 143 22.58 17.28 10.19
C ALA A 143 21.57 16.81 9.12
N VAL A 144 20.27 16.99 9.37
CA VAL A 144 19.21 16.65 8.41
C VAL A 144 18.98 17.83 7.46
N ALA A 145 18.83 19.06 7.98
CA ALA A 145 18.66 20.25 7.16
C ALA A 145 19.81 20.48 6.15
N GLY A 146 21.06 20.26 6.57
CA GLY A 146 22.23 20.37 5.68
C GLY A 146 22.26 19.35 4.54
N ARG A 147 21.69 18.15 4.75
CA ARG A 147 21.71 17.05 3.77
C ARG A 147 20.64 17.18 2.67
N TRP A 148 19.49 17.77 3.00
CA TRP A 148 18.47 18.07 1.98
C TRP A 148 18.93 19.21 1.06
N HIS A 149 19.52 20.26 1.64
CA HIS A 149 20.05 21.37 0.86
C HIS A 149 21.22 20.97 -0.03
N SER A 150 22.15 20.11 0.42
CA SER A 150 23.29 19.68 -0.41
C SER A 150 22.86 18.77 -1.58
N ARG A 151 21.96 17.80 -1.34
CA ARG A 151 21.45 16.92 -2.41
C ARG A 151 20.60 17.66 -3.43
N LEU A 152 19.79 18.64 -3.00
CA LEU A 152 19.06 19.50 -3.93
C LEU A 152 20.02 20.38 -4.74
N ARG A 153 21.08 20.92 -4.12
CA ARG A 153 22.13 21.71 -4.79
C ARG A 153 22.87 20.90 -5.86
N GLU A 154 23.21 19.64 -5.57
CA GLU A 154 23.84 18.73 -6.53
C GLU A 154 22.90 18.28 -7.65
N SER A 155 21.61 18.08 -7.35
CA SER A 155 20.63 17.62 -8.35
C SER A 155 20.13 18.71 -9.29
N LEU A 156 20.16 19.98 -8.87
CA LEU A 156 19.59 21.10 -9.65
C LEU A 156 20.64 21.93 -10.39
N GLY A 157 21.94 21.77 -10.13
CA GLY A 157 23.00 22.45 -10.89
C GLY A 157 22.90 23.98 -10.91
N VAL A 158 22.15 24.59 -9.98
CA VAL A 158 21.97 26.05 -9.94
C VAL A 158 23.02 26.66 -9.00
N GLN A 159 24.03 27.30 -9.58
CA GLN A 159 24.82 28.32 -8.89
C GLN A 159 24.03 29.65 -8.97
N LEU A 160 23.53 30.14 -7.84
CA LEU A 160 23.11 31.53 -7.72
C LEU A 160 24.33 32.35 -7.28
N TRP A 161 24.61 33.40 -8.07
CA TRP A 161 25.60 34.43 -7.79
C TRP A 161 25.20 35.27 -6.58
#